data_AF-A0AAW5MUF5-F1
#
_entry.id   AF-A0AAW5MUF5-F1
#
_cell.length_a   1.000
_cell.length_b   1.000
_cell.length_c   1.000
_cell.angle_alpha   90.00
_cell.angle_beta   90.00
_cell.angle_gamma   90.00
#
_symmetry.space_group_name_H-M   'P 1'
#
loop_
_entity.id
_entity.type
_entity.pdbx_description
1 polymer ?
#
loop_
_entity_poly.entity_id
_entity_poly.type
_entity_poly.pdbx_seq_one_letter_code
_entity_poly.pdbx_strand_id
1 'polypeptide(L)' 'MSAVTSRGPSPLQRRVLIVLAALDEKRPGPVLTRDIERVLERSGEAPVYGPNLRASCRRMEAS' A
#
# COMPACT_ATOMS: atom_id res chain seq x y z
N MET A 1 19.36 -18.54 -25.53
CA MET A 1 19.05 -18.10 -24.16
C MET A 1 17.99 -17.01 -24.26
N SER A 2 16.78 -17.26 -23.77
CA SER A 2 15.69 -16.29 -23.85
C SER A 2 16.03 -15.05 -23.00
N ALA A 3 15.96 -13.87 -23.62
CA ALA A 3 16.21 -12.61 -22.92
C ALA A 3 15.18 -12.43 -21.80
N VAL A 4 15.65 -12.45 -20.55
CA VAL A 4 14.82 -12.13 -19.39
C VAL A 4 14.50 -10.64 -19.48
N THR A 5 13.30 -10.31 -19.97
CA THR A 5 12.78 -8.95 -19.86
C THR A 5 12.50 -8.69 -18.37
N SER A 6 13.40 -7.98 -17.71
CA SER A 6 13.20 -7.52 -16.33
C SER A 6 12.09 -6.47 -16.34
N ARG A 7 10.83 -6.93 -16.30
CA ARG A 7 9.66 -6.05 -16.17
C ARG A 7 9.74 -5.37 -14.81
N GLY A 8 9.99 -4.06 -14.83
CA GLY A 8 9.95 -3.25 -13.62
C GLY A 8 8.55 -3.25 -12.99
N PRO A 9 8.45 -2.99 -11.67
CA PRO A 9 7.16 -2.91 -11.00
C PRO A 9 6.28 -1.82 -11.62
N SER A 10 4.99 -2.12 -11.76
CA SER A 10 3.99 -1.16 -12.22
C SER A 10 3.92 0.05 -11.28
N PRO A 11 3.36 1.19 -11.72
CA PRO A 11 3.21 2.37 -10.86
C PRO A 11 2.49 2.08 -9.54
N LEU A 12 1.52 1.16 -9.56
CA LEU A 12 0.81 0.71 -8.37
C LEU A 12 1.72 -0.12 -7.45
N GLN A 13 2.46 -1.09 -8.02
CA GLN A 13 3.39 -1.93 -7.26
C GLN A 13 4.50 -1.09 -6.60
N ARG A 14 5.02 -0.06 -7.30
CA ARG A 14 6.03 0.84 -6.74
C ARG A 14 5.48 1.64 -5.55
N ARG A 15 4.25 2.16 -5.64
CA ARG A 15 3.60 2.90 -4.54
C ARG A 15 3.30 1.99 -3.34
N VAL A 16 2.86 0.76 -3.58
CA VAL A 16 2.67 -0.24 -2.51
C VAL A 16 3.99 -0.53 -1.80
N LEU A 17 5.09 -0.73 -2.54
CA LEU A 17 6.41 -0.97 -1.94
C LEU A 17 6.91 0.20 -1.08
N ILE A 18 6.65 1.45 -1.48
CA ILE A 18 6.98 2.64 -0.68
C ILE A 18 6.19 2.65 0.63
N VAL A 19 4.89 2.36 0.57
CA VAL A 19 4.02 2.29 1.75
C VAL A 19 4.46 1.16 2.68
N LEU A 20 4.77 -0.02 2.14
CA LEU A 20 5.28 -1.14 2.92
C LEU A 20 6.61 -0.79 3.60
N ALA A 21 7.56 -0.17 2.87
CA ALA A 21 8.86 0.23 3.42
C ALA A 21 8.73 1.29 4.52
N ALA A 22 7.84 2.28 4.34
CA ALA A 22 7.57 3.31 5.36
C ALA A 22 6.94 2.74 6.65
N LEU A 23 6.30 1.57 6.56
CA LEU A 23 5.69 0.88 7.69
C LEU A 23 6.65 -0.12 8.34
N ASP A 24 7.49 -0.76 7.53
CA ASP A 24 8.54 -1.67 7.96
C ASP A 24 9.60 -0.97 8.82
N GLU A 25 9.86 0.33 8.58
CA GLU A 25 10.77 1.14 9.41
C GLU A 25 10.44 1.12 10.92
N LYS A 26 9.24 0.69 11.36
CA LYS A 26 8.92 0.58 12.79
C LYS A 26 8.16 -0.66 13.28
N ARG A 27 7.63 -1.56 12.44
CA ARG A 27 7.03 -2.84 12.90
C ARG A 27 6.98 -3.91 11.81
N PRO A 28 7.57 -5.10 12.00
CA PRO A 28 7.30 -6.26 11.15
C PRO A 28 5.89 -6.78 11.46
N GLY A 29 4.91 -6.46 10.61
CA GLY A 29 3.53 -6.90 10.77
C GLY A 29 2.61 -6.42 9.64
N PRO A 30 1.37 -6.92 9.59
CA PRO A 30 0.39 -6.48 8.60
C PRO A 30 0.19 -4.97 8.64
N VAL A 31 0.21 -4.35 7.46
CA VAL A 31 -0.05 -2.93 7.28
C VAL A 31 -1.53 -2.65 7.43
N LEU A 32 -1.90 -1.82 8.41
CA LEU A 32 -3.28 -1.41 8.60
C LEU A 32 -3.65 -0.32 7.60
N THR A 33 -4.90 -0.36 7.13
CA THR A 33 -5.48 0.61 6.21
C THR A 33 -5.33 2.04 6.75
N ARG A 34 -5.46 2.23 8.07
CA ARG A 34 -5.28 3.53 8.75
C ARG A 34 -3.87 4.13 8.63
N ASP A 35 -2.85 3.30 8.42
CA ASP A 35 -1.48 3.76 8.34
C ASP A 35 -1.19 4.27 6.93
N ILE A 36 -1.72 3.58 5.92
CA ILE A 36 -1.72 4.03 4.52
C ILE A 36 -2.44 5.37 4.39
N GLU A 37 -3.62 5.50 5.00
CA GLU A 37 -4.41 6.74 4.99
C GLU A 37 -3.63 7.93 5.58
N ARG A 38 -2.91 7.72 6.69
CA ARG A 38 -2.07 8.75 7.32
C ARG A 38 -0.88 9.16 6.45
N VAL A 39 -0.30 8.23 5.71
CA VAL A 39 0.78 8.54 4.75
C VAL A 39 0.25 9.39 3.59
N LEU A 40 -0.90 9.00 3.03
CA LEU A 40 -1.53 9.71 1.92
C LEU A 40 -1.98 11.13 2.30
N GLU A 41 -2.53 11.29 3.50
CA GLU A 41 -2.90 12.60 4.04
C GLU A 41 -1.70 13.54 4.14
N ARG A 42 -0.55 13.04 4.60
CA ARG A 42 0.69 13.83 4.69
C ARG A 42 1.28 14.23 3.34
N SER A 43 1.08 13.41 2.31
CA SER A 43 1.55 13.71 0.95
C SER A 43 0.55 14.52 0.12
N GLY A 44 -0.67 14.77 0.64
CA GLY A 44 -1.76 15.40 -0.13
C GLY A 44 -2.30 14.50 -1.25
N GLU A 45 -2.10 13.19 -1.15
CA GLU A 45 -2.50 12.21 -2.16
C GLU A 45 -3.81 11.52 -1.75
N ALA A 46 -4.55 11.01 -2.73
CA ALA A 46 -5.77 10.26 -2.49
C ALA A 46 -5.56 8.74 -2.69
N PRO A 47 -6.26 7.89 -1.92
CA PRO A 47 -6.27 6.46 -2.21
C PRO A 47 -6.80 6.20 -3.62
N VAL A 48 -6.10 5.35 -4.37
CA VAL A 48 -6.55 4.89 -5.71
C VAL A 48 -7.76 3.96 -5.59
N TYR A 49 -7.98 3.36 -4.41
CA TYR A 49 -9.11 2.50 -4.12
C TYR A 49 -10.33 3.27 -3.62
N GLY A 50 -11.51 2.86 -4.08
CA GLY A 50 -12.78 3.50 -3.73
C GLY A 50 -13.25 3.23 -2.29
N PRO A 51 -14.27 3.98 -1.81
CA PRO A 51 -14.77 3.92 -0.43
C PRO A 51 -15.17 2.52 0.06
N ASN A 52 -15.69 1.67 -0.84
CA ASN A 52 -16.14 0.33 -0.51
C ASN A 52 -14.99 -0.61 -0.12
N LEU A 53 -13.85 -0.54 -0.83
CA LEU A 53 -12.69 -1.35 -0.49
C LEU A 53 -12.12 -0.91 0.86
N ARG A 54 -12.04 0.40 1.08
CA ARG A 54 -11.62 0.99 2.36
C ARG A 54 -12.48 0.49 3.53
N ALA A 55 -13.80 0.50 3.38
CA ALA A 55 -14.71 -0.03 4.40
C ALA A 55 -14.54 -1.54 4.63
N SER A 56 -14.28 -2.31 3.56
CA SER A 56 -14.06 -3.75 3.67
C SER A 56 -12.76 -4.08 4.42
N CYS A 57 -11.66 -3.42 4.09
CA CYS A 57 -10.38 -3.63 4.79
C CYS A 57 -10.50 -3.27 6.27
N ARG A 58 -11.19 -2.17 6.62
CA ARG A 58 -11.45 -1.80 8.01
C ARG A 58 -12.27 -2.84 8.79
N ARG A 59 -13.22 -3.52 8.14
CA ARG A 59 -13.98 -4.62 8.78
C ARG A 59 -13.09 -5.84 9.03
N MET A 60 -12.26 -6.21 8.07
CA MET A 60 -11.33 -7.34 8.20
C MET A 60 -10.23 -7.10 9.25
N GLU A 61 -9.84 -5.84 9.47
CA GLU A 61 -8.89 -5.47 10.52
C GLU A 61 -9.49 -5.42 11.93
N ALA A 62 -10.83 -5.35 12.03
CA ALA A 62 -11.55 -5.30 13.31
C ALA A 62 -11.98 -6.69 13.81
N SER A 63 -11.76 -7.73 13.01
CA SER A 63 -12.02 -9.15 13.29
C SER A 63 -10.75 -9.89 13.62
#